data_AF-A0A1G8PLH5-F1
#
_entry.id   AF-A0A1G8PLH5-F1
#
_cell.length_a   1.000
_cell.length_b   1.000
_cell.length_c   1.000
_cell.angle_alpha   90.00
_cell.angle_beta   90.00
_cell.angle_gamma   90.00
#
_symmetry.space_group_name_H-M   'P 1'
#
loop_
_entity.id
_entity.type
_entity.pdbx_description
1 polymer ?
#
loop_
_entity_poly.entity_id
_entity_poly.type
_entity_poly.pdbx_seq_one_letter_code
_entity_poly.pdbx_strand_id
1 'polypeptide(L)'
;MNNASTRPRVHREAGLREAGLHDLLMDAFRVGPAPTRSREAFVVVLTLVLVGLIVALLQPEPVVAAIGGTAIAAYLVIRWIVGTRKWGQR
;
A
#
# COMPACT_ATOMS: atom_id res chain seq x y z
N MET A 1 26.96 14.52 -36.75
CA MET A 1 25.69 14.88 -36.08
C MET A 1 24.99 13.59 -35.68
N ASN A 2 25.13 13.15 -34.42
CA ASN A 2 24.49 11.92 -33.93
C ASN A 2 23.33 12.30 -33.02
N ASN A 3 22.10 12.12 -33.52
CA ASN A 3 20.86 12.29 -32.77
C ASN A 3 20.73 11.18 -31.72
N ALA A 4 21.09 11.48 -30.47
CA ALA A 4 20.73 10.66 -29.32
C ALA A 4 19.22 10.82 -29.07
N SER A 5 18.45 9.78 -29.37
CA SER A 5 17.02 9.73 -29.07
C SER A 5 16.82 9.56 -27.56
N THR A 6 16.78 10.66 -26.82
CA THR A 6 16.36 10.67 -25.41
C THR A 6 14.86 10.47 -25.31
N ARG A 7 14.38 9.25 -25.58
CA ARG A 7 13.03 8.86 -25.15
C ARG A 7 13.06 8.78 -23.63
N PRO A 8 12.16 9.47 -22.90
CA PRO A 8 12.05 9.27 -21.46
C PRO A 8 11.76 7.80 -21.23
N ARG A 9 12.62 7.11 -20.47
CA ARG A 9 12.31 5.76 -20.02
C ARG A 9 11.10 5.90 -19.11
N VAL A 10 9.93 5.50 -19.60
CA VAL A 10 8.75 5.34 -18.75
C VAL A 10 9.15 4.31 -17.71
N HIS A 11 9.47 4.78 -16.50
CA HIS A 11 9.89 3.93 -15.40
C HIS A 11 8.65 3.13 -15.00
N ARG A 12 8.52 1.92 -15.55
CA ARG A 12 7.44 1.02 -15.19
C ARG A 12 7.65 0.68 -13.72
N GLU A 13 6.73 1.13 -12.88
CA GLU A 13 6.84 0.86 -11.45
C GLU A 13 6.84 -0.65 -11.24
N ALA A 14 7.88 -1.14 -10.56
CA ALA A 14 8.08 -2.55 -10.29
C ALA A 14 6.84 -3.13 -9.59
N GLY A 15 6.38 -4.29 -10.09
CA GLY A 15 5.31 -5.06 -9.45
C GLY A 15 5.79 -5.66 -8.13
N LEU A 16 4.87 -6.24 -7.35
CA LEU A 16 5.21 -6.87 -6.06
C LEU A 16 6.42 -7.83 -6.11
N ARG A 17 6.57 -8.60 -7.19
CA ARG A 17 7.66 -9.58 -7.36
C ARG A 17 9.02 -8.94 -7.66
N GLU A 18 9.02 -7.72 -8.19
CA GLU A 18 10.20 -7.00 -8.67
C GLU A 18 10.63 -5.91 -7.68
N ALA A 19 9.73 -5.51 -6.78
CA ALA A 19 9.99 -4.50 -5.77
C ALA A 19 10.92 -5.03 -4.68
N GLY A 20 11.90 -4.21 -4.28
CA GLY A 20 12.75 -4.53 -3.14
C GLY A 20 11.97 -4.46 -1.83
N LEU A 21 12.45 -5.16 -0.80
CA LEU A 21 11.82 -5.15 0.53
C LEU A 21 11.75 -3.72 1.11
N HIS A 22 12.79 -2.92 0.86
CA HIS A 22 12.79 -1.49 1.18
C HIS A 22 11.60 -0.74 0.55
N ASP A 23 11.31 -0.99 -0.73
CA ASP A 23 10.24 -0.29 -1.44
C ASP A 23 8.85 -0.70 -0.91
N LEU A 24 8.71 -1.98 -0.55
CA LEU A 24 7.48 -2.49 0.08
C LEU A 24 7.26 -1.90 1.48
N LEU A 25 8.33 -1.74 2.26
CA LEU A 25 8.25 -1.06 3.56
C LEU A 25 7.90 0.42 3.39
N MET A 26 8.57 1.10 2.46
CA MET A 26 8.28 2.51 2.19
C MET A 26 6.84 2.72 1.73
N ASP A 27 6.25 1.78 0.97
CA ASP A 27 4.83 1.86 0.61
C ASP A 27 3.89 1.75 1.81
N ALA A 28 4.27 0.98 2.84
CA ALA A 28 3.49 0.84 4.07
C ALA A 28 3.51 2.12 4.91
N PHE A 29 4.62 2.87 4.91
CA PHE A 29 4.75 4.12 5.66
C PHE A 29 4.31 5.36 4.88
N ARG A 30 4.22 5.28 3.54
CA ARG A 30 3.79 6.40 2.70
C ARG A 30 2.30 6.69 2.89
N VAL A 31 1.93 7.96 2.95
CA VAL A 31 0.52 8.39 2.95
C VAL A 31 0.01 8.46 1.51
N GLY A 32 -0.91 7.56 1.14
CA GLY A 32 -1.52 7.46 -0.19
C GLY A 32 -1.12 6.18 -0.96
N PRO A 33 -1.92 5.74 -1.95
CA PRO A 33 -1.86 4.39 -2.51
C PRO A 33 -0.50 4.01 -3.08
N ALA A 34 -0.16 2.73 -2.98
CA ALA A 34 1.07 2.18 -3.51
C ALA A 34 1.13 2.31 -5.05
N PRO A 35 2.34 2.24 -5.62
CA PRO A 35 2.59 2.43 -7.04
C PRO A 35 1.76 1.48 -7.95
N THR A 36 1.58 0.24 -7.50
CA THR A 36 0.85 -0.81 -8.23
C THR A 36 -0.21 -1.51 -7.37
N ARG A 37 -1.22 -2.10 -8.03
CA ARG A 37 -2.28 -2.89 -7.37
C ARG A 37 -1.73 -4.01 -6.48
N SER A 38 -0.72 -4.72 -6.95
CA SER A 38 -0.13 -5.85 -6.23
C SER A 38 0.66 -5.41 -5.01
N ARG A 39 1.36 -4.27 -5.09
CA ARG A 39 2.06 -3.68 -3.93
C ARG A 39 1.08 -3.16 -2.89
N GLU A 40 -0.02 -2.54 -3.30
CA GLU A 40 -1.04 -2.10 -2.35
C GLU A 40 -1.70 -3.29 -1.63
N ALA A 41 -2.02 -4.37 -2.35
CA ALA A 41 -2.57 -5.57 -1.74
C ALA A 41 -1.64 -6.15 -0.66
N PHE A 42 -0.33 -6.12 -0.89
CA PHE A 42 0.65 -6.50 0.12
C PHE A 42 0.60 -5.57 1.34
N VAL A 43 0.55 -4.25 1.15
CA VAL A 43 0.44 -3.27 2.26
C VAL A 43 -0.82 -3.50 3.08
N VAL A 44 -1.97 -3.75 2.43
CA VAL A 44 -3.23 -4.06 3.11
C VAL A 44 -3.09 -5.31 3.96
N VAL A 45 -2.60 -6.41 3.39
CA VAL A 45 -2.42 -7.67 4.11
C VAL A 45 -1.45 -7.52 5.27
N LEU A 46 -0.29 -6.87 5.05
CA LEU A 46 0.70 -6.62 6.10
C LEU A 46 0.11 -5.79 7.25
N THR A 47 -0.68 -4.76 6.93
CA THR A 47 -1.34 -3.92 7.94
C THR A 47 -2.32 -4.74 8.76
N LEU A 48 -3.16 -5.56 8.13
CA LEU A 48 -4.12 -6.41 8.84
C LEU A 48 -3.43 -7.43 9.75
N VAL A 49 -2.32 -8.01 9.31
CA VAL A 49 -1.51 -8.94 10.12
C VAL A 49 -0.94 -8.22 11.35
N LEU A 50 -0.35 -7.04 11.17
CA LEU A 50 0.21 -6.26 12.29
C LEU A 50 -0.87 -5.82 13.28
N VAL A 51 -2.02 -5.36 12.78
CA VAL A 51 -3.15 -4.95 13.63
C VAL A 51 -3.71 -6.15 14.39
N GLY A 52 -3.88 -7.30 13.72
CA GLY A 52 -4.31 -8.54 14.37
C GLY A 52 -3.33 -8.98 15.47
N LEU A 53 -2.03 -8.87 15.21
CA LEU A 53 -0.99 -9.15 16.21
C LEU A 53 -1.10 -8.19 17.42
N ILE A 54 -1.29 -6.89 17.18
CA ILE A 54 -1.48 -5.89 18.24
C ILE A 54 -2.72 -6.22 19.09
N VAL A 55 -3.84 -6.54 18.46
CA VAL A 55 -5.08 -6.91 19.18
C VAL A 55 -4.89 -8.18 20.00
N ALA A 56 -4.22 -9.20 19.43
CA ALA A 56 -3.95 -10.45 20.12
C ALA A 56 -3.04 -10.27 21.35
N LEU A 57 -2.04 -9.37 21.25
CA LEU A 57 -1.07 -9.12 22.33
C LEU A 57 -1.63 -8.20 23.42
N LEU A 58 -2.32 -7.12 23.04
CA LEU A 58 -2.81 -6.12 23.98
C LEU A 58 -4.17 -6.48 24.58
N GLN A 59 -4.91 -7.39 23.96
CA GLN A 59 -6.25 -7.81 24.36
C GLN A 59 -7.14 -6.62 24.78
N PRO A 60 -7.29 -5.60 23.91
CA PRO A 60 -8.04 -4.41 24.24
C PRO A 60 -9.51 -4.73 24.50
N GLU A 61 -10.17 -3.85 25.26
CA GLU A 61 -11.62 -3.93 25.46
C GLU A 61 -12.35 -3.89 24.08
N PRO A 62 -13.43 -4.68 23.89
CA PRO A 62 -14.07 -4.83 22.60
C PRO A 62 -14.52 -3.54 21.91
N VAL A 63 -15.01 -2.55 22.67
CA VAL A 63 -15.40 -1.24 22.11
C VAL A 63 -14.17 -0.50 21.58
N VAL A 64 -13.05 -0.52 22.30
CA VAL A 64 -11.78 0.07 21.84
C VAL A 64 -11.30 -0.62 20.56
N ALA A 65 -11.33 -1.96 20.54
CA ALA A 65 -10.96 -2.74 19.37
C ALA A 65 -11.85 -2.44 18.15
N ALA A 66 -13.17 -2.30 18.36
CA ALA A 66 -14.12 -2.00 17.31
C ALA A 66 -13.94 -0.60 16.72
N ILE A 67 -13.71 0.42 17.56
CA ILE A 67 -13.45 1.79 17.11
C ILE A 67 -12.15 1.83 16.29
N GLY A 68 -11.07 1.29 16.84
CA GLY A 68 -9.77 1.26 16.16
C GLY A 68 -9.82 0.46 14.86
N GLY A 69 -10.44 -0.73 14.89
CA GLY A 69 -10.63 -1.58 13.72
C GLY A 69 -11.43 -0.90 12.61
N THR A 70 -12.50 -0.17 12.98
CA THR A 70 -13.32 0.59 12.02
C THR A 70 -12.51 1.72 11.37
N ALA A 71 -11.73 2.46 12.15
CA ALA A 71 -10.87 3.53 11.62
C ALA A 71 -9.81 2.99 10.66
N ILE A 72 -9.17 1.88 11.00
CA ILE A 72 -8.17 1.20 10.17
C ILE A 72 -8.82 0.69 8.87
N ALA A 73 -9.98 0.03 8.97
CA ALA A 73 -10.71 -0.46 7.81
C ALA A 73 -11.10 0.68 6.88
N ALA A 74 -11.61 1.79 7.41
CA ALA A 74 -11.94 2.99 6.63
C ALA A 74 -10.70 3.55 5.92
N TYR A 75 -9.56 3.65 6.61
CA TYR A 75 -8.30 4.08 6.01
C TYR A 75 -7.86 3.19 4.85
N LEU A 76 -7.88 1.86 5.05
CA LEU A 76 -7.50 0.89 4.01
C LEU A 76 -8.44 0.97 2.79
N VAL A 77 -9.74 1.13 3.01
CA VAL A 77 -10.73 1.29 1.94
C VAL A 77 -10.51 2.58 1.16
N ILE A 78 -10.35 3.71 1.84
CA ILE A 78 -10.12 5.01 1.19
C ILE A 78 -8.87 4.93 0.33
N ARG A 79 -7.77 4.43 0.88
CA ARG A 79 -6.49 4.30 0.18
C ARG A 79 -6.63 3.40 -1.05
N TRP A 80 -7.33 2.28 -0.92
CA TRP A 80 -7.63 1.38 -2.03
C TRP A 80 -8.42 2.07 -3.14
N ILE A 81 -9.49 2.79 -2.81
CA ILE A 81 -10.32 3.52 -3.79
C ILE A 81 -9.50 4.61 -4.50
N VAL A 82 -8.65 5.33 -3.78
CA VAL A 82 -7.75 6.32 -4.40
C VAL A 82 -6.75 5.63 -5.34
N GLY A 83 -6.26 4.46 -4.95
CA GLY A 83 -5.38 3.62 -5.76
C GLY A 83 -6.05 3.14 -7.05
N THR A 84 -7.27 2.60 -6.98
CA THR A 84 -7.98 2.05 -8.16
C THR A 84 -8.17 3.10 -9.26
N ARG A 85 -8.44 4.35 -8.88
CA ARG A 85 -8.51 5.49 -9.80
C ARG A 85 -7.17 5.77 -10.50
N LYS A 86 -6.05 5.61 -9.80
CA LYS A 86 -4.70 5.89 -10.35
C LYS A 86 -4.16 4.76 -11.21
N TRP A 87 -4.39 3.51 -10.82
CA TRP A 87 -3.88 2.36 -11.57
C TRP A 87 -4.66 2.09 -12.86
N GLY A 88 -5.91 2.57 -12.98
CA GLY A 88 -6.73 2.40 -14.17
C GLY A 88 -6.50 3.43 -15.28
N GLN A 89 -5.72 4.48 -15.01
CA GLN A 89 -5.40 5.55 -15.98
C GLN A 89 -4.00 5.38 -16.62
N ARG A 90 -3.38 4.21 -16.46
CA ARG A 90 -2.08 3.86 -17.04
C ARG A 90 -2.23 2.69 -18.00
#